data_AF-A0A9E5CK42-F1
#
_entry.id   AF-A0A9E5CK42-F1
#
_cell.length_a   1.000
_cell.length_b   1.000
_cell.length_c   1.000
_cell.angle_alpha   90.00
_cell.angle_beta   90.00
_cell.angle_gamma   90.00
#
_symmetry.space_group_name_H-M   'P 1'
#
loop_
_entity.id
_entity.type
_entity.pdbx_description
1 polymer ?
#
loop_
_entity_poly.entity_id
_entity_poly.type
_entity_poly.pdbx_seq_one_letter_code
_entity_poly.pdbx_strand_id
1 'polypeptide(L)' 'MNGLGLHLLLELKECNPKLLNDLDYVRQSMLLAAHEVGAQIVGESFHRFSPQGVTGILAIAESH' A
#
# COMPACT_ATOMS: atom_id res chain seq x y z
N MET A 1 -19.59 10.44 15.37
CA MET A 1 -18.23 10.80 14.88
C MET A 1 -18.39 11.28 13.45
N ASN A 2 -18.11 12.56 13.15
CA ASN A 2 -18.15 13.11 11.79
C ASN A 2 -16.72 13.45 11.37
N GLY A 3 -15.99 12.47 10.83
CA GLY A 3 -14.71 12.68 10.15
C GLY A 3 -14.91 12.73 8.64
N LEU A 4 -14.08 13.53 7.94
CA LEU A 4 -14.07 13.57 6.47
C LEU A 4 -13.51 12.28 5.83
N GLY A 5 -12.81 11.46 6.62
CA GLY A 5 -12.25 10.19 6.17
C GLY A 5 -12.00 9.23 7.33
N LEU A 6 -11.65 7.99 6.97
CA LEU A 6 -11.26 6.92 7.87
C LEU A 6 -9.79 6.58 7.64
N HIS A 7 -8.97 6.64 8.68
CA HIS A 7 -7.57 6.27 8.62
C HIS A 7 -7.35 5.00 9.46
N LEU A 8 -6.90 3.93 8.81
CA LEU A 8 -6.61 2.65 9.45
C LEU A 8 -5.10 2.45 9.57
N LEU A 9 -4.63 2.11 10.76
CA LEU A 9 -3.25 1.71 11.03
C LEU A 9 -3.26 0.22 11.40
N LEU A 10 -2.44 -0.57 10.71
CA LEU A 10 -2.42 -2.03 10.84
C LEU A 10 -0.99 -2.51 11.05
N GLU A 11 -0.81 -3.47 11.95
CA GLU A 11 0.40 -4.27 12.08
C GLU A 11 0.10 -5.71 11.67
N LEU A 12 0.68 -6.16 10.55
CA LEU A 12 0.51 -7.52 10.05
C LEU A 12 1.70 -8.38 10.46
N LYS A 13 1.43 -9.57 11.01
CA LYS A 13 2.44 -10.53 11.48
C LYS A 13 2.34 -11.82 10.69
N GLU A 14 3.42 -12.62 10.71
CA GLU A 14 3.51 -13.94 10.06
C GLU A 14 3.25 -13.90 8.54
N CYS A 15 3.48 -12.75 7.90
CA CYS A 15 3.40 -12.61 6.46
C CYS A 15 4.53 -13.37 5.76
N ASN A 16 4.29 -13.79 4.52
CA ASN A 16 5.30 -14.45 3.71
C ASN A 16 6.47 -13.48 3.42
N PRO A 17 7.69 -13.73 3.95
CA PRO A 17 8.81 -12.80 3.83
C PRO A 17 9.32 -12.65 2.40
N LYS A 18 9.10 -13.64 1.53
CA LYS A 18 9.47 -13.55 0.11
C LYS A 18 8.60 -12.52 -0.61
N LEU A 19 7.31 -12.50 -0.32
CA LEU A 19 6.35 -11.57 -0.91
C LEU A 19 6.54 -10.15 -0.35
N LEU A 20 6.85 -10.02 0.94
CA LEU A 20 7.18 -8.72 1.54
C LEU A 20 8.43 -8.06 0.95
N ASN A 21 9.34 -8.86 0.36
CA ASN A 21 10.57 -8.37 -0.25
C ASN A 21 10.48 -8.25 -1.80
N ASP A 22 9.31 -8.51 -2.37
CA ASP A 22 9.03 -8.43 -3.80
C ASP A 22 8.30 -7.11 -4.10
N LEU A 23 9.00 -6.20 -4.79
CA LEU A 23 8.46 -4.87 -5.09
C LEU A 23 7.22 -4.92 -5.98
N ASP A 24 7.22 -5.79 -6.98
CA ASP A 24 6.12 -5.88 -7.93
C ASP A 24 4.90 -6.50 -7.25
N TYR A 25 5.09 -7.50 -6.41
CA TYR A 25 3.99 -8.08 -5.63
C TYR A 25 3.35 -7.05 -4.68
N VAL A 26 4.16 -6.31 -3.92
CA VAL A 26 3.65 -5.28 -2.99
C VAL A 26 2.91 -4.18 -3.76
N ARG A 27 3.50 -3.70 -4.88
CA ARG A 27 2.87 -2.69 -5.74
C ARG A 27 1.52 -3.15 -6.25
N GLN A 28 1.45 -4.34 -6.85
CA GLN A 28 0.19 -4.85 -7.40
C GLN A 28 -0.85 -5.08 -6.30
N SER A 29 -0.44 -5.54 -5.12
CA SER A 29 -1.34 -5.71 -3.98
C SER A 29 -1.99 -4.39 -3.56
N MET A 30 -1.22 -3.28 -3.52
CA MET A 30 -1.74 -1.95 -3.19
C MET A 30 -2.65 -1.39 -4.29
N LEU A 31 -2.28 -1.56 -5.57
CA LEU A 31 -3.10 -1.12 -6.71
C LEU A 31 -4.44 -1.86 -6.76
N LEU A 32 -4.43 -3.17 -6.53
CA LEU A 32 -5.64 -3.99 -6.45
C LEU A 32 -6.52 -3.56 -5.29
N ALA A 33 -5.95 -3.33 -4.10
CA ALA A 33 -6.72 -2.87 -2.94
C ALA A 33 -7.41 -1.52 -3.22
N ALA A 34 -6.70 -0.55 -3.80
CA ALA A 34 -7.29 0.74 -4.17
C ALA A 34 -8.41 0.59 -5.21
N HIS A 35 -8.23 -0.29 -6.21
CA HIS A 35 -9.27 -0.59 -7.19
C HIS A 35 -10.50 -1.26 -6.56
N GLU A 36 -10.30 -2.23 -5.67
CA GLU A 36 -11.40 -2.96 -4.98
C GLU A 36 -12.24 -2.05 -4.08
N VAL A 37 -11.63 -1.05 -3.44
CA VAL A 37 -12.37 -0.06 -2.63
C VAL A 37 -12.93 1.10 -3.46
N GLY A 38 -12.68 1.11 -4.78
CA GLY A 38 -13.14 2.16 -5.69
C GLY A 38 -12.41 3.50 -5.53
N ALA A 39 -11.19 3.50 -4.98
CA ALA A 39 -10.40 4.72 -4.81
C ALA A 39 -9.78 5.16 -6.15
N GLN A 40 -9.83 6.46 -6.42
CA GLN A 40 -9.15 7.04 -7.58
C GLN A 40 -7.67 7.25 -7.27
N ILE A 41 -6.81 6.49 -7.93
CA ILE A 41 -5.35 6.63 -7.81
C ILE A 41 -4.90 7.90 -8.56
N VAL A 42 -4.09 8.73 -7.89
CA VAL A 42 -3.51 9.96 -8.47
C VAL A 42 -2.00 9.86 -8.67
N GLY A 43 -1.33 8.92 -7.98
CA GLY A 43 0.10 8.67 -8.16
C GLY A 43 0.62 7.56 -7.26
N GLU A 44 1.83 7.10 -7.53
CA GLU A 44 2.46 6.02 -6.78
C GLU A 44 3.98 6.21 -6.65
N SER A 45 4.56 5.69 -5.57
CA SER A 45 6.01 5.65 -5.36
C SER A 45 6.37 4.38 -4.61
N PHE A 46 7.32 3.62 -5.15
CA PHE A 46 7.78 2.36 -4.59
C PHE A 46 9.30 2.33 -4.55
N HIS A 47 9.84 1.82 -3.45
CA HIS A 47 11.27 1.65 -3.25
C HIS A 47 11.57 0.31 -2.59
N ARG A 48 12.46 -0.47 -3.18
CA ARG A 48 13.01 -1.69 -2.59
C ARG A 48 14.39 -1.39 -2.02
N PHE A 49 14.57 -1.72 -0.75
CA PHE A 49 15.84 -1.57 -0.05
C PHE A 49 16.74 -2.79 -0.24
N SER A 50 18.02 -2.62 0.09
CA SER A 50 19.01 -3.69 0.15
C SER A 50 19.43 -3.92 1.61
N PRO A 51 19.53 -5.18 2.09
CA PRO A 51 19.27 -6.42 1.34
C PRO A 51 17.79 -6.80 1.24
N GLN A 52 16.92 -6.17 2.04
CA GLN A 52 15.49 -6.48 2.08
C GLN A 52 14.62 -5.29 2.46
N GLY A 53 13.34 -5.37 2.12
CA GLY A 53 12.30 -4.44 2.52
C GLY A 53 11.77 -3.63 1.33
N VAL A 54 10.49 -3.30 1.38
CA VAL A 54 9.81 -2.48 0.39
C VAL A 54 9.03 -1.39 1.11
N THR A 55 9.18 -0.14 0.67
CA THR A 55 8.27 0.96 0.98
C THR A 55 7.43 1.26 -0.25
N GLY A 56 6.12 1.37 -0.05
CA GLY A 56 5.17 1.77 -1.08
C GLY A 56 4.25 2.87 -0.55
N ILE A 57 3.97 3.86 -1.39
CA ILE A 57 2.96 4.89 -1.16
C ILE A 57 2.08 4.95 -2.40
N LEU A 58 0.77 4.90 -2.20
CA LEU A 58 -0.21 5.05 -3.26
C LEU A 58 -1.06 6.26 -2.95
N ALA A 59 -0.86 7.37 -3.66
CA ALA A 59 -1.70 8.54 -3.47
C ALA A 59 -3.06 8.30 -4.14
N ILE A 60 -4.14 8.48 -3.38
CA ILE A 60 -5.52 8.47 -3.88
C ILE A 60 -6.12 9.87 -3.78
N ALA A 61 -7.24 10.13 -4.46
CA ALA A 61 -7.93 11.41 -4.37
C ALA A 61 -8.21 11.76 -2.88
N GLU A 62 -7.60 12.85 -2.42
CA GLU A 62 -7.77 13.42 -1.06
C GLU A 62 -7.21 12.56 0.09
N SER A 63 -6.42 11.51 -0.19
CA SER A 63 -5.78 10.64 0.83
C SER A 63 -4.53 9.91 0.28
N HIS A 64 -4.18 8.77 0.88
CA HIS A 64 -3.13 7.83 0.53
C HIS A 64 -3.59 6.39 0.79
#